data_AF-A0A5K1H4A3-F1
#
_entry.id   AF-A0A5K1H4A3-F1
#
_cell.length_a   1.000
_cell.length_b   1.000
_cell.length_c   1.000
_cell.angle_alpha   90.00
_cell.angle_beta   90.00
_cell.angle_gamma   90.00
#
_symmetry.space_group_name_H-M   'P 1'
#
loop_
_entity.id
_entity.type
_entity.pdbx_description
1 polymer ?
#
loop_
_entity_poly.entity_id
_entity_poly.type
_entity_poly.pdbx_seq_one_letter_code
_entity_poly.pdbx_strand_id
1 'polypeptide(L)'
;MLRSRSIASRFSNTTSVISSTVMAGPGEFLVKLSLGTPSSLHWAIIDAGSNLIWTTCCHCDNCHVKTPMFDPLQSSTYKNRRCSTSFCTELHDHRCTSDQLSVSDIPIEQIPKYK
;
A
#
# COMPACT_ATOMS: atom_id res chain seq x y z
N MET A 1 -21.88 26.41 33.17
CA MET A 1 -22.54 25.75 32.02
C MET A 1 -21.48 25.37 31.00
N LEU A 2 -21.08 24.10 30.92
CA LEU A 2 -20.20 23.61 29.84
C LEU A 2 -21.07 22.86 28.82
N ARG A 3 -21.10 23.35 27.57
CA ARG A 3 -21.75 22.64 26.46
C ARG A 3 -20.76 21.60 25.90
N SER A 4 -20.91 20.35 26.32
CA SER A 4 -20.29 19.22 25.65
C SER A 4 -20.91 19.08 24.26
N ARG A 5 -20.13 19.28 23.20
CA ARG A 5 -20.53 18.94 21.83
C ARG A 5 -19.93 17.58 21.51
N SER A 6 -20.72 16.53 21.70
CA SER A 6 -20.38 15.20 21.22
C SER A 6 -20.41 15.22 19.68
N ILE A 7 -19.24 15.32 19.04
CA ILE A 7 -19.10 15.00 17.62
C ILE A 7 -19.09 13.47 17.55
N ALA A 8 -20.27 12.86 17.50
CA ALA A 8 -20.40 11.49 17.06
C ALA A 8 -20.08 11.46 15.57
N SER A 9 -18.82 11.17 15.22
CA SER A 9 -18.45 10.87 13.84
C SER A 9 -19.24 9.63 13.42
N ARG A 10 -20.15 9.79 12.46
CA ARG A 10 -20.83 8.66 11.81
C ARG A 10 -19.77 7.83 11.10
N PHE A 11 -19.33 6.74 11.71
CA PHE A 11 -18.61 5.70 10.98
C PHE A 11 -19.61 5.06 10.02
N SER A 12 -19.44 5.29 8.72
CA SER A 12 -20.11 4.50 7.69
C SER A 12 -19.65 3.06 7.86
N ASN A 13 -20.57 2.19 8.27
CA ASN A 13 -20.31 0.77 8.49
C ASN A 13 -20.31 0.04 7.14
N THR A 14 -19.32 0.31 6.29
CA THR A 14 -19.11 -0.43 5.05
C THR A 14 -18.22 -1.63 5.35
N THR A 15 -18.80 -2.73 5.83
CA THR A 15 -18.11 -4.02 5.82
C THR A 15 -18.10 -4.57 4.40
N SER A 16 -17.31 -3.95 3.53
CA SER A 16 -17.00 -4.54 2.23
C SER A 16 -16.07 -5.72 2.50
N VAL A 17 -16.58 -6.94 2.32
CA VAL A 17 -15.76 -8.14 2.42
C VAL A 17 -14.84 -8.18 1.20
N ILE A 18 -13.55 -7.99 1.43
CA ILE A 18 -12.51 -8.15 0.41
C ILE A 18 -12.15 -9.62 0.33
N SER A 19 -12.23 -10.22 -0.86
CA SER A 19 -11.89 -11.62 -1.10
C SER A 19 -11.09 -11.76 -2.39
N SER A 20 -10.13 -12.66 -2.39
CA SER A 20 -9.29 -12.99 -3.55
C SER A 20 -8.96 -14.47 -3.53
N THR A 21 -8.89 -15.08 -4.72
CA THR A 21 -8.47 -16.48 -4.86
C THR A 21 -6.98 -16.62 -4.53
N VAL A 22 -6.66 -17.59 -3.68
CA VAL A 22 -5.27 -17.92 -3.33
C VAL A 22 -4.74 -18.99 -4.28
N MET A 23 -3.52 -18.81 -4.77
CA MET A 23 -2.78 -19.78 -5.58
C MET A 23 -1.51 -20.21 -4.84
N ALA A 24 -1.25 -21.50 -4.77
CA ALA A 24 0.01 -22.00 -4.22
C ALA A 24 1.12 -21.91 -5.28
N GLY A 25 2.27 -21.34 -4.89
CA GLY A 25 3.51 -21.30 -5.66
C GLY A 25 4.64 -22.07 -4.95
N PRO A 26 5.85 -22.08 -5.52
CA PRO A 26 7.01 -22.76 -4.92
C PRO A 26 7.46 -22.07 -3.62
N GLY A 27 6.92 -22.50 -2.48
CA GLY A 27 7.27 -21.96 -1.16
C GLY A 27 6.53 -20.68 -0.77
N GLU A 28 5.49 -20.30 -1.53
CA GLU A 28 4.76 -19.05 -1.34
C GLU A 28 3.27 -19.19 -1.68
N PHE A 29 2.45 -18.29 -1.14
CA PHE A 29 1.05 -18.17 -1.51
C PHE A 29 0.82 -16.84 -2.23
N LEU A 30 0.23 -16.92 -3.41
CA LEU A 30 -0.03 -15.78 -4.29
C LEU A 30 -1.49 -15.39 -4.24
N VAL A 31 -1.74 -14.09 -4.21
CA VAL A 31 -3.09 -13.50 -4.34
C VAL A 31 -3.07 -12.37 -5.37
N LYS A 32 -4.25 -12.07 -5.90
CA LYS A 32 -4.46 -10.95 -6.81
C LYS A 32 -5.00 -9.75 -6.04
N LEU A 33 -4.33 -8.60 -6.17
CA LEU A 33 -4.72 -7.32 -5.59
C LEU A 33 -4.99 -6.29 -6.68
N SER A 34 -6.04 -5.49 -6.52
CA SER A 34 -6.38 -4.39 -7.41
C SER A 34 -5.75 -3.09 -6.90
N LEU A 35 -5.00 -2.40 -7.76
CA LEU A 35 -4.23 -1.19 -7.42
C LEU A 35 -4.58 -0.03 -8.35
N GLY A 36 -4.65 1.17 -7.76
CA GLY A 36 -4.75 2.43 -8.48
C GLY A 36 -6.12 2.73 -9.10
N THR A 37 -6.15 3.81 -9.88
CA THR A 37 -7.35 4.24 -10.63
C THR A 37 -6.91 4.83 -11.96
N PRO A 38 -7.23 4.18 -13.11
CA PRO A 38 -8.06 2.97 -13.23
C PRO A 38 -7.42 1.72 -12.57
N SER A 39 -8.27 0.82 -12.09
CA SER A 39 -7.85 -0.36 -11.32
C SER A 39 -7.10 -1.36 -12.18
N SER A 40 -5.91 -1.77 -11.73
CA SER A 40 -5.07 -2.78 -12.38
C SER A 40 -4.71 -3.89 -11.41
N LEU A 41 -4.68 -5.12 -11.89
CA LEU A 41 -4.61 -6.31 -11.04
C LEU A 41 -3.20 -6.91 -11.04
N HIS A 42 -2.64 -7.07 -9.83
CA HIS A 42 -1.25 -7.44 -9.61
C HIS A 42 -1.17 -8.68 -8.71
N TRP A 43 -0.15 -9.51 -8.93
CA TRP A 43 0.16 -10.62 -8.04
C TRP A 43 0.93 -10.11 -6.83
N ALA A 44 0.59 -10.62 -5.65
CA ALA A 44 1.28 -10.37 -4.41
C ALA A 44 1.51 -11.67 -3.66
N ILE A 45 2.63 -11.74 -2.94
CA ILE A 45 2.93 -12.82 -2.01
C ILE A 45 2.26 -12.50 -0.67
N ILE A 46 1.61 -13.49 -0.06
CA ILE A 46 1.12 -13.37 1.31
C ILE A 46 2.29 -13.58 2.27
N ASP A 47 2.72 -12.51 2.92
CA ASP A 47 3.70 -12.54 3.99
C ASP A 47 3.04 -12.18 5.33
N ALA A 48 2.86 -13.16 6.21
CA ALA A 48 2.32 -12.97 7.55
C ALA A 48 3.37 -12.48 8.56
N GLY A 49 4.65 -12.44 8.17
CA GLY A 49 5.77 -12.03 9.01
C GLY A 49 6.03 -10.52 9.01
N SER A 50 5.43 -9.77 8.08
CA SER A 50 5.59 -8.32 7.98
C SER A 50 4.27 -7.56 8.10
N ASN A 51 4.37 -6.27 8.38
CA ASN A 51 3.25 -5.32 8.38
C ASN A 51 3.30 -4.42 7.14
N LEU A 52 4.00 -4.81 6.08
CA LEU A 52 4.26 -3.96 4.91
C LEU A 52 3.64 -4.58 3.66
N ILE A 53 2.80 -3.80 2.97
CA ILE A 53 2.36 -4.12 1.61
C ILE A 53 3.17 -3.24 0.67
N TRP A 54 3.88 -3.86 -0.27
CA TRP A 54 4.75 -3.17 -1.20
C TRP A 54 4.59 -3.72 -2.61
N THR A 55 4.91 -2.90 -3.61
CA THR A 55 5.05 -3.35 -4.99
C THR A 55 6.26 -2.70 -5.63
N THR A 56 6.84 -3.39 -6.60
CA THR A 56 7.87 -2.80 -7.43
C THR A 56 7.24 -1.80 -8.39
N CYS A 57 7.75 -0.57 -8.39
CA CYS A 57 7.30 0.46 -9.31
C CYS A 57 8.11 0.46 -10.60
N CYS A 58 7.47 0.93 -11.68
CA CYS A 58 8.14 1.12 -12.96
C CYS A 58 9.18 2.25 -12.86
N HIS A 59 10.40 1.91 -12.46
CA HIS A 59 11.56 2.78 -12.58
C HIS A 59 12.73 1.98 -13.12
N CYS A 60 12.58 1.52 -14.35
CA CYS A 60 13.67 0.83 -15.02
C CYS A 60 13.58 0.98 -16.53
N ASP A 61 14.49 1.77 -17.09
CA ASP A 61 14.64 1.97 -18.53
C ASP A 61 15.09 0.70 -19.28
N ASN A 62 15.44 -0.39 -18.57
CA ASN A 62 16.00 -1.60 -19.19
C ASN A 62 15.64 -2.93 -18.49
N CYS A 63 14.50 -3.00 -17.80
CA CYS A 63 14.14 -4.22 -17.07
C CYS A 63 13.20 -5.09 -17.91
N HIS A 64 13.70 -6.26 -18.30
CA HIS A 64 12.88 -7.34 -18.84
C HIS A 64 12.10 -8.02 -17.70
N VAL A 65 11.11 -7.32 -17.12
CA VAL A 65 10.26 -7.90 -16.09
C VAL A 65 9.11 -8.66 -16.75
N LYS A 66 8.94 -9.93 -16.38
CA LYS A 66 7.85 -10.80 -16.89
C LYS A 66 6.48 -10.47 -16.26
N THR A 67 6.46 -9.67 -15.20
CA THR A 67 5.27 -9.32 -14.42
C THR A 67 4.96 -7.83 -14.55
N PRO A 68 3.68 -7.45 -14.69
CA PRO A 68 3.27 -6.06 -14.75
C PRO A 68 3.64 -5.32 -13.46
N MET A 69 4.31 -4.18 -13.62
CA MET A 69 4.70 -3.29 -12.52
C MET A 69 3.66 -2.19 -12.36
N PHE A 70 3.48 -1.71 -11.13
CA PHE A 70 2.62 -0.56 -10.89
C PHE A 70 3.32 0.72 -11.38
N ASP A 71 2.63 1.51 -12.21
CA ASP A 71 3.08 2.85 -12.61
C ASP A 71 2.34 3.91 -11.78
N PRO A 72 3.01 4.56 -10.82
CA PRO A 72 2.38 5.58 -9.98
C PRO A 72 1.89 6.80 -10.77
N LEU A 73 2.50 7.11 -11.91
CA LEU A 73 2.14 8.26 -12.74
C LEU A 73 0.83 8.04 -13.51
N GLN A 74 0.45 6.78 -13.74
CA GLN A 74 -0.78 6.40 -14.46
C GLN A 74 -1.98 6.22 -13.53
N SER A 75 -1.80 6.35 -12.21
CA SER A 75 -2.87 6.19 -11.23
C SER A 75 -3.28 7.53 -10.63
N SER A 76 -4.51 7.95 -10.93
CA SER A 76 -5.11 9.18 -10.38
C SER A 76 -5.31 9.18 -8.85
N THR A 77 -5.33 8.00 -8.23
CA THR A 77 -5.46 7.85 -6.77
C THR A 77 -4.12 7.68 -6.06
N TYR A 78 -3.01 7.52 -6.81
CA TYR A 78 -1.69 7.46 -6.21
C TYR A 78 -1.28 8.83 -5.65
N LYS A 79 -0.72 8.84 -4.44
CA LYS A 79 -0.15 10.04 -3.81
C LYS A 79 1.14 9.68 -3.09
N ASN A 80 2.20 10.42 -3.40
CA ASN A 80 3.46 10.28 -2.67
C ASN A 80 3.25 10.70 -1.20
N ARG A 81 3.80 9.92 -0.27
CA ARG A 81 3.76 10.21 1.16
C ARG A 81 5.01 10.97 1.57
N ARG A 82 4.80 12.09 2.27
CA ARG A 82 5.90 12.88 2.82
C ARG A 82 6.60 12.13 3.95
N CYS A 83 7.91 12.32 4.05
CA CYS A 83 8.74 11.72 5.10
C CYS A 83 8.32 12.12 6.52
N SER A 84 7.70 13.29 6.70
CA SER A 84 7.23 13.77 8.00
C SER A 84 5.99 13.01 8.53
N THR A 85 5.50 11.99 7.83
CA THR A 85 4.35 11.18 8.26
C THR A 85 4.80 10.11 9.25
N SER A 86 3.96 9.78 10.24
CA SER A 86 4.25 8.75 11.24
C SER A 86 4.55 7.37 10.63
N PHE A 87 3.97 7.09 9.46
CA PHE A 87 4.27 5.90 8.67
C PHE A 87 5.77 5.77 8.35
N CYS A 88 6.42 6.85 7.93
CA CYS A 88 7.83 6.81 7.54
C CYS A 88 8.73 6.54 8.75
N THR A 89 8.35 7.05 9.93
CA THR A 89 9.11 6.83 11.17
C THR A 89 9.05 5.38 11.67
N GLU A 90 8.07 4.58 11.23
CA GLU A 90 7.97 3.16 11.58
C GLU A 90 8.86 2.26 10.70
N LEU A 91 9.36 2.78 9.56
CA LEU A 91 10.24 2.04 8.67
C LEU A 91 11.69 2.08 9.17
N HIS A 92 12.31 0.90 9.35
CA HIS A 92 13.65 0.75 9.91
C HIS A 92 14.77 1.36 9.03
N ASP A 93 14.55 1.50 7.71
CA ASP A 93 15.56 1.98 6.74
C ASP A 93 14.95 2.97 5.72
N HIS A 94 14.34 4.05 6.21
CA HIS A 94 13.83 5.11 5.33
C HIS A 94 14.94 6.14 5.05
N ARG A 95 15.22 6.41 3.78
CA ARG A 95 16.08 7.52 3.36
C ARG A 95 15.22 8.62 2.73
N CYS A 96 15.35 9.82 3.26
CA CYS A 96 14.62 11.00 2.80
C CYS A 96 15.62 11.95 2.15
N THR A 97 15.50 12.17 0.85
CA THR A 97 16.45 13.03 0.11
C THR A 97 15.89 14.42 -0.20
N SER A 98 14.56 14.63 -0.15
CA SER A 98 13.95 15.96 -0.34
C SER A 98 12.44 15.95 0.01
N ASP A 99 12.06 15.65 1.26
CA ASP A 99 10.67 15.48 1.74
C ASP A 99 9.84 14.37 1.05
N GLN A 100 10.44 13.60 0.14
CA GLN A 100 9.85 12.44 -0.50
C GLN A 100 10.51 11.16 -0.01
N LEU A 101 9.71 10.11 0.12
CA LEU A 101 10.16 8.77 0.46
C LEU A 101 10.82 8.14 -0.78
N SER A 102 12.13 7.89 -0.73
CA SER A 102 12.84 7.09 -1.74
C SER A 102 13.10 5.70 -1.18
N VAL A 103 12.06 4.86 -1.19
CA VAL A 103 12.23 3.42 -0.94
C VAL A 103 12.24 2.74 -2.31
N SER A 104 13.14 1.76 -2.51
CA SER A 104 13.18 0.93 -3.73
C SER A 104 11.86 0.22 -3.99
N ASP A 105 11.10 -0.01 -2.93
CA ASP A 105 9.78 -0.60 -2.89
C ASP A 105 8.77 0.42 -2.35
N ILE A 106 7.79 0.80 -3.16
CA ILE A 106 6.81 1.80 -2.72
C ILE A 106 5.73 1.09 -1.90
N PRO A 107 5.51 1.51 -0.64
CA PRO A 107 4.44 0.95 0.17
C PRO A 107 3.08 1.33 -0.40
N ILE A 108 2.25 0.33 -0.64
CA ILE A 108 0.85 0.51 -1.01
C ILE A 108 0.07 0.43 0.30
N GLU A 109 -0.02 1.55 0.98
CA GLU A 109 -0.91 1.80 2.13
C GLU A 109 -1.00 0.66 3.17
N GLN A 110 -0.33 0.84 4.31
CA GLN A 110 -0.54 -0.04 5.47
C GLN A 110 -2.02 -0.04 5.90
N ILE A 111 -2.64 -1.22 5.96
CA ILE A 111 -3.87 -1.40 6.73
C ILE A 111 -3.51 -1.15 8.20
N PRO A 112 -4.07 -0.13 8.86
CA PRO A 112 -3.76 0.12 10.26
C PRO A 112 -4.22 -1.08 11.09
N LYS A 113 -3.30 -1.68 11.85
CA LYS A 113 -3.71 -2.65 12.87
C LYS A 113 -4.53 -1.92 13.91
N TYR A 114 -5.78 -2.35 14.07
CA TYR A 114 -6.51 -2.11 15.30
C TYR A 114 -5.70 -2.67 16.47
N LYS A 115 -5.59 -1.84 17.52
CA LYS A 115 -5.03 -2.18 18.82
C LYS A 115 -5.97 -3.11 19.57
#